data_AF-A0A531LIL8-F1
#
_entry.id   AF-A0A531LIL8-F1
#
_cell.length_a   1.000
_cell.length_b   1.000
_cell.length_c   1.000
_cell.angle_alpha   90.00
_cell.angle_beta   90.00
_cell.angle_gamma   90.00
#
_symmetry.space_group_name_H-M   'P 1'
#
loop_
_entity.id
_entity.type
_entity.pdbx_description
1 polymer ?
#
loop_
_entity_poly.entity_id
_entity_poly.type
_entity_poly.pdbx_seq_one_letter_code
_entity_poly.pdbx_strand_id
1 'polypeptide(L)' 'VQKVREAERDRQYDEYKDRIGEIVNGTVKRVEYGNVIVDLGRGEAIIRRDELIPRENYKYGDRVRAYVY' A
#
# COMPACT_ATOMS: atom_id res chain seq x y z
N VAL A 1 -5.76 -25.03 -4.18
CA VAL A 1 -6.02 -23.58 -4.32
C VAL A 1 -5.82 -22.80 -3.02
N GLN A 2 -6.07 -23.39 -1.83
CA GLN A 2 -5.88 -22.70 -0.54
C GLN A 2 -4.39 -22.45 -0.19
N LYS A 3 -3.53 -23.46 -0.36
CA LYS A 3 -2.07 -23.36 -0.10
C LYS A 3 -1.32 -22.27 -0.88
N VAL A 4 -1.81 -21.89 -2.07
CA VAL A 4 -1.14 -20.88 -2.92
C VAL A 4 -1.39 -19.47 -2.38
N ARG A 5 -2.60 -19.20 -1.88
CA ARG A 5 -2.93 -17.89 -1.27
C ARG A 5 -2.19 -17.66 0.05
N GLU A 6 -2.00 -18.70 0.86
CA GLU A 6 -1.20 -18.61 2.08
C GLU A 6 0.27 -18.32 1.76
N ALA A 7 0.86 -19.02 0.79
CA ALA A 7 2.23 -18.77 0.36
C ALA A 7 2.47 -17.36 -0.18
N GLU A 8 1.49 -16.76 -0.87
CA GLU A 8 1.58 -15.36 -1.32
C GLU A 8 1.53 -14.38 -0.15
N ARG A 9 0.67 -14.66 0.84
CA ARG A 9 0.54 -13.81 2.03
C ARG A 9 1.81 -13.87 2.90
N ASP A 10 2.37 -15.06 3.10
CA ASP A 10 3.60 -15.23 3.87
C ASP A 10 4.78 -14.52 3.21
N ARG A 11 4.91 -14.62 1.87
CA ARG A 11 5.95 -13.90 1.13
C ARG A 11 5.82 -12.38 1.23
N GLN A 12 4.60 -11.85 1.13
CA GLN A 12 4.38 -10.41 1.32
C GLN A 12 4.74 -10.00 2.75
N TYR A 13 4.33 -10.78 3.75
CA TYR A 13 4.65 -10.48 5.14
C TYR A 13 6.17 -10.46 5.39
N ASP A 14 6.90 -11.47 4.93
CA ASP A 14 8.36 -11.53 5.07
C ASP A 14 9.09 -10.38 4.37
N GLU A 15 8.52 -9.83 3.28
CA GLU A 15 9.14 -8.73 2.55
C GLU A 15 8.89 -7.35 3.17
N TYR A 16 7.74 -7.14 3.82
CA TYR A 16 7.37 -5.85 4.40
C TYR A 16 7.63 -5.73 5.91
N LYS A 17 7.80 -6.84 6.64
CA LYS A 17 8.08 -6.80 8.10
C LYS A 17 9.32 -5.97 8.45
N ASP A 18 10.35 -6.03 7.61
CA ASP A 18 11.63 -5.36 7.85
C ASP A 18 11.64 -3.91 7.36
N ARG A 19 10.57 -3.47 6.68
CA ARG A 19 10.43 -2.12 6.10
C ARG A 19 9.59 -1.18 6.98
N ILE A 20 9.15 -1.65 8.15
CA ILE A 20 8.48 -0.83 9.15
C ILE A 20 9.44 0.29 9.57
N GLY A 21 8.98 1.53 9.50
CA GLY A 21 9.80 2.72 9.77
C GLY A 21 10.40 3.38 8.54
N GLU A 22 10.21 2.82 7.34
CA GLU A 22 10.71 3.39 6.10
C GLU A 22 9.62 4.13 5.31
N ILE A 23 10.06 5.11 4.50
CA ILE A 23 9.20 5.75 3.50
C ILE A 23 9.30 4.95 2.21
N VAL A 24 8.17 4.40 1.78
CA VAL A 24 8.07 3.64 0.54
C VAL A 24 7.45 4.48 -0.56
N ASN A 25 7.94 4.30 -1.78
CA ASN A 25 7.38 4.93 -2.97
C ASN A 25 6.43 3.93 -3.63
N GLY A 26 5.29 4.42 -4.11
CA GLY A 26 4.31 3.61 -4.82
C GLY A 26 3.47 4.44 -5.79
N THR A 27 2.60 3.75 -6.52
CA THR A 27 1.67 4.38 -7.48
C THR A 27 0.24 4.11 -7.06
N VAL A 28 -0.60 5.14 -7.06
CA VAL A 28 -2.02 5.01 -6.72
C VAL A 28 -2.71 4.14 -7.76
N LYS A 29 -3.22 3.00 -7.33
CA LYS A 29 -3.92 2.03 -8.17
C LYS A 29 -5.43 2.29 -8.18
N ARG A 30 -6.00 2.79 -7.08
CA ARG A 30 -7.39 3.24 -7.00
C ARG A 30 -7.68 3.95 -5.69
N VAL A 31 -8.79 4.68 -5.64
CA VAL A 31 -9.32 5.31 -4.43
C VAL A 31 -10.70 4.74 -4.16
N GLU A 32 -10.91 4.17 -2.97
CA GLU A 32 -12.15 3.49 -2.57
C GLU A 32 -12.65 4.04 -1.24
N TYR A 33 -13.84 4.64 -1.23
CA TYR A 33 -14.49 5.18 -0.01
C TYR A 33 -13.59 6.12 0.82
N GLY A 34 -12.64 6.79 0.15
CA GLY A 34 -11.65 7.67 0.78
C GLY A 34 -10.37 6.99 1.25
N ASN A 35 -10.23 5.67 1.11
CA ASN A 35 -8.96 4.97 1.24
C ASN A 35 -8.23 4.98 -0.11
N VAL A 36 -6.90 5.02 -0.07
CA VAL A 36 -6.06 5.01 -1.27
C VAL A 36 -5.33 3.68 -1.34
N ILE A 37 -5.55 2.94 -2.41
CA ILE A 37 -4.85 1.70 -2.69
C ILE A 37 -3.63 2.04 -3.55
N VAL A 38 -2.46 1.63 -3.07
CA VAL A 38 -1.17 1.94 -3.67
C VAL A 38 -0.51 0.64 -4.10
N ASP A 39 -0.03 0.63 -5.33
CA ASP A 39 0.81 -0.44 -5.86
C ASP A 39 2.29 -0.15 -5.52
N LEU A 40 2.91 -1.10 -4.83
CA LEU A 40 4.33 -1.08 -4.47
C LEU A 40 5.18 -1.96 -5.42
N GLY A 41 4.57 -2.53 -6.46
CA GLY A 41 5.18 -3.41 -7.45
C GLY A 41 5.31 -4.87 -7.02
N ARG A 42 5.54 -5.12 -5.72
CA ARG A 42 5.62 -6.48 -5.13
C ARG A 42 4.43 -6.82 -4.22
N GLY A 43 3.57 -5.85 -3.98
CA GLY A 43 2.38 -5.97 -3.14
C GLY A 43 1.51 -4.73 -3.23
N GLU A 44 0.34 -4.80 -2.61
CA GLU A 44 -0.60 -3.68 -2.51
C GLU A 44 -0.58 -3.13 -1.09
N ALA A 45 -0.59 -1.81 -0.96
CA ALA A 45 -0.70 -1.10 0.30
C ALA A 45 -2.00 -0.28 0.33
N ILE A 46 -2.46 0.01 1.55
CA ILE A 46 -3.64 0.81 1.79
C ILE A 46 -3.23 1.98 2.66
N ILE A 47 -3.50 3.20 2.18
CA ILE A 47 -3.45 4.40 3.00
C ILE A 47 -4.89 4.68 3.44
N ARG A 48 -5.12 4.63 4.76
CA ARG A 48 -6.44 4.89 5.32
C ARG A 48 -6.79 6.36 5.22
N ARG A 49 -8.09 6.65 5.09
CA ARG A 49 -8.60 8.02 4.97
C ARG A 49 -8.13 8.94 6.09
N ASP A 50 -8.06 8.42 7.32
CA ASP A 50 -7.60 9.13 8.52
C ASP A 50 -6.09 9.44 8.52
N GLU A 51 -5.31 8.73 7.70
CA GLU A 51 -3.87 8.91 7.54
C GLU A 51 -3.52 9.76 6.30
N LEU A 52 -4.52 10.15 5.51
CA LEU A 52 -4.33 11.06 4.38
C LEU A 52 -4.17 12.48 4.87
N ILE A 53 -3.33 13.23 4.18
CA ILE A 53 -3.16 14.65 4.43
C ILE A 53 -4.43 15.38 3.97
N PRO A 54 -5.07 16.19 4.85
CA PRO A 54 -6.26 16.94 4.48
C PRO A 54 -6.00 17.81 3.25
N ARG A 55 -6.91 17.75 2.27
CA ARG A 55 -6.88 18.46 0.97
C ARG A 55 -5.96 17.84 -0.10
N GLU A 56 -5.19 16.80 0.19
CA GLU A 56 -4.57 16.01 -0.87
C GLU A 56 -5.62 15.16 -1.59
N ASN A 57 -5.64 15.28 -2.92
CA ASN A 57 -6.54 14.53 -3.79
C ASN A 57 -5.69 13.58 -4.62
N TYR A 58 -5.78 12.29 -4.32
CA TYR A 58 -5.08 11.24 -5.06
C TYR A 58 -5.93 10.75 -6.23
N LYS A 59 -5.30 10.57 -7.39
CA LYS A 59 -5.91 10.00 -8.59
C LYS A 59 -5.15 8.76 -9.02
N TYR A 60 -5.81 7.95 -9.85
CA TYR A 60 -5.16 6.81 -10.50
C TYR A 60 -3.88 7.24 -11.22
N GLY A 61 -2.77 6.54 -10.95
CA GLY A 61 -1.47 6.80 -11.57
C GLY A 61 -0.61 7.83 -10.85
N ASP A 62 -1.12 8.50 -9.81
CA ASP A 62 -0.30 9.43 -9.02
C ASP A 62 0.79 8.68 -8.26
N ARG A 63 1.99 9.26 -8.21
CA ARG A 63 3.09 8.74 -7.39
C ARG A 63 2.95 9.25 -5.97
N VAL A 64 3.01 8.34 -5.00
CA VAL A 64 2.87 8.64 -3.58
C VAL A 64 4.05 8.11 -2.80
N ARG A 65 4.37 8.81 -1.71
CA ARG A 65 5.33 8.38 -0.71
C ARG A 65 4.59 8.21 0.60
N ALA A 66 4.60 7.00 1.14
CA ALA A 66 3.90 6.67 2.36
C ALA A 66 4.90 6.12 3.38
N TYR A 67 4.70 6.46 4.64
CA TYR A 67 5.43 5.89 5.75
C TYR A 67 4.80 4.54 6.11
N VAL A 68 5.61 3.49 6.22
CA VAL A 68 5.16 2.17 6.67
C VAL A 68 5.30 2.14 8.19
N TYR A 69 4.18 1.93 8.90
CA TYR A 69 4.13 1.83 10.36
C TYR A 69 3.76 0.42 10.82
#